data_AF-A0A136LS47-F1
#
_entry.id   AF-A0A136LS47-F1
#
_cell.length_a   1.000
_cell.length_b   1.000
_cell.length_c   1.000
_cell.angle_alpha   90.00
_cell.angle_beta   90.00
_cell.angle_gamma   90.00
#
_symmetry.space_group_name_H-M   'P 1'
#
loop_
_entity.id
_entity.type
_entity.pdbx_description
1 polymer ?
#
loop_
_entity_poly.entity_id
_entity_poly.type
_entity_poly.pdbx_seq_one_letter_code
_entity_poly.pdbx_strand_id
1 'polypeptide(L)'
;MRAYTLVVVWMILLLWGCAAKPEPLVFGSDACYTCKMTLVDRKFGAELVTKKGKVYKFDDLNCMLNFYHSGFEEIPDFKFVQVIDFTQPEKLIDAQQAWYIKSENLRTPMASEVAAFETEESTQPFKKEWNGVLMSWGEIQTQFK
;
A
#
# COMPACT_ATOMS: atom_id res chain seq x y z
N MET A 1 26.24 -20.51 -39.40
CA MET A 1 24.77 -20.38 -39.22
C MET A 1 24.30 -20.93 -37.87
N ARG A 2 24.61 -22.19 -37.47
CA ARG A 2 24.19 -22.76 -36.17
C ARG A 2 24.59 -21.95 -34.92
N ALA A 3 25.78 -21.32 -34.89
CA ALA A 3 26.23 -20.52 -33.76
C ALA A 3 25.46 -19.19 -33.60
N TYR A 4 25.08 -18.54 -34.70
CA TYR A 4 24.28 -17.32 -34.67
C TYR A 4 22.86 -17.59 -34.19
N THR A 5 22.28 -18.74 -34.56
CA THR A 5 20.97 -19.17 -34.06
C THR A 5 20.98 -19.39 -32.55
N LEU A 6 22.07 -19.95 -32.00
CA LEU A 6 22.24 -20.15 -30.55
C LEU A 6 22.41 -18.83 -29.78
N VAL A 7 23.13 -17.85 -30.34
CA VAL A 7 23.31 -16.51 -29.73
C VAL A 7 22.00 -15.72 -29.70
N VAL A 8 21.19 -15.80 -30.76
CA VAL A 8 19.88 -15.12 -30.81
C VAL A 8 18.90 -15.72 -29.80
N VAL A 9 18.89 -17.06 -29.64
CA VAL A 9 18.06 -17.74 -28.64
C VAL A 9 18.48 -17.38 -27.20
N TRP A 10 19.78 -17.22 -26.94
CA TRP A 10 20.31 -16.81 -25.63
C TRP A 10 19.97 -15.34 -25.30
N MET A 11 19.94 -14.46 -26.31
CA MET A 11 19.60 -13.04 -26.15
C MET A 11 18.10 -12.82 -25.90
N ILE A 12 17.23 -13.71 -26.42
CA ILE A 12 15.77 -13.67 -26.18
C ILE A 12 15.41 -14.08 -24.74
N LEU A 13 16.20 -14.95 -24.10
CA LEU A 13 15.96 -15.39 -22.71
C LEU A 13 16.29 -14.30 -21.67
N LEU A 14 17.05 -13.26 -22.04
CA LEU A 14 17.39 -12.14 -21.15
C LEU A 14 16.26 -11.10 -21.03
N LEU A 15 15.17 -11.23 -21.79
CA LEU A 15 14.04 -10.30 -21.78
C LEU A 15 12.89 -10.73 -20.85
N TRP A 16 13.04 -11.82 -20.08
CA TRP A 16 12.17 -12.10 -18.94
C TRP A 16 12.53 -11.18 -17.77
N GLY A 17 12.15 -9.91 -17.91
CA GLY A 17 12.24 -8.91 -16.85
C GLY A 17 11.40 -9.32 -15.64
N CYS A 18 11.87 -8.93 -14.45
CA CYS A 18 11.14 -9.13 -13.21
C CYS A 18 9.80 -8.39 -13.26
N ALA A 19 8.69 -9.12 -13.16
CA ALA A 19 7.37 -8.51 -13.12
C ALA A 19 7.17 -7.81 -11.78
N ALA A 20 6.85 -6.51 -11.80
CA ALA A 20 6.43 -5.78 -10.61
C ALA A 20 5.22 -6.50 -9.98
N LYS A 21 5.29 -6.73 -8.67
CA LYS A 21 4.30 -7.40 -7.82
C LYS A 21 4.37 -6.82 -6.40
N PRO A 22 3.26 -6.86 -5.63
CA PRO A 22 3.30 -6.55 -4.21
C PRO A 22 4.20 -7.50 -3.42
N GLU A 23 4.79 -6.99 -2.33
CA GLU A 23 5.54 -7.79 -1.36
C GLU A 23 4.84 -7.76 0.02
N PRO A 24 4.90 -8.85 0.80
CA PRO A 24 4.41 -8.81 2.17
C PRO A 24 5.15 -7.77 3.02
N LEU A 25 4.43 -7.15 3.96
CA LEU A 25 5.05 -6.32 5.00
C LEU A 25 5.61 -7.24 6.10
N VAL A 26 6.91 -7.12 6.39
CA VAL A 26 7.58 -7.92 7.43
C VAL A 26 7.65 -7.12 8.73
N PHE A 27 6.63 -7.30 9.57
CA PHE A 27 6.51 -6.62 10.86
C PHE A 27 7.67 -6.96 11.80
N GLY A 28 8.16 -5.95 12.51
CA GLY A 28 9.35 -6.05 13.37
C GLY A 28 10.69 -5.99 12.64
N SER A 29 10.69 -5.90 11.30
CA SER A 29 11.91 -5.80 10.48
C SER A 29 11.85 -4.67 9.47
N ASP A 30 10.77 -4.59 8.68
CA ASP A 30 10.61 -3.55 7.67
C ASP A 30 10.52 -2.17 8.33
N ALA A 31 11.14 -1.18 7.69
CA ALA A 31 11.08 0.21 8.12
C ALA A 31 10.17 1.02 7.17
N CYS A 32 9.31 1.85 7.76
CA CYS A 32 8.48 2.78 7.03
C CYS A 32 9.35 3.74 6.23
N TYR A 33 9.06 3.88 4.94
CA TYR A 33 9.83 4.75 4.07
C TYR A 33 9.73 6.22 4.49
N THR A 34 8.60 6.65 5.06
CA THR A 34 8.37 8.05 5.45
C THR A 34 8.92 8.36 6.84
N CYS A 35 8.43 7.72 7.90
CA CYS A 35 8.83 8.03 9.29
C CYS A 35 10.10 7.30 9.77
N LYS A 36 10.61 6.34 8.99
CA LYS A 36 11.79 5.50 9.32
C LYS A 36 11.62 4.58 10.54
N MET A 37 10.45 4.57 11.18
CA MET A 37 10.13 3.64 12.25
C MET A 37 9.87 2.24 11.68
N THR A 38 10.16 1.22 12.49
CA THR A 38 9.85 -0.18 12.17
C THR A 38 8.34 -0.41 12.18
N LEU A 39 7.85 -1.23 11.25
CA LEU A 39 6.44 -1.61 11.17
C LEU A 39 6.05 -2.48 12.38
N VAL A 40 5.03 -2.09 13.15
CA VAL A 40 4.70 -2.75 14.43
C VAL A 40 3.28 -3.31 14.52
N ASP A 41 2.26 -2.60 14.08
CA ASP A 41 0.86 -3.03 14.21
C ASP A 41 0.40 -3.70 12.90
N ARG A 42 0.15 -5.01 12.97
CA ARG A 42 -0.23 -5.86 11.83
C ARG A 42 -1.56 -5.50 11.18
N LYS A 43 -2.39 -4.68 11.83
CA LYS A 43 -3.67 -4.18 11.28
C LYS A 43 -3.51 -2.94 10.41
N PHE A 44 -2.32 -2.34 10.41
CA PHE A 44 -2.03 -1.13 9.67
C PHE A 44 -0.77 -1.32 8.82
N GLY A 45 -0.69 -0.52 7.77
CA GLY A 45 0.42 -0.52 6.86
C GLY A 45 -0.03 -0.40 5.43
N ALA A 46 0.90 0.00 4.59
CA ALA A 46 0.65 0.21 3.17
C ALA A 46 1.89 -0.11 2.35
N GLU A 47 1.67 -0.39 1.07
CA GLU A 47 2.73 -0.62 0.11
C GLU A 47 2.43 0.12 -1.19
N LEU A 48 3.45 0.78 -1.73
CA LEU A 48 3.44 1.29 -3.10
C LEU A 48 4.48 0.56 -3.92
N VAL A 49 4.09 0.05 -5.08
CA VAL A 49 5.01 -0.60 -6.01
C VAL A 49 4.95 0.10 -7.36
N THR A 50 6.09 0.59 -7.83
CA THR A 50 6.18 1.25 -9.14
C THR A 50 6.08 0.25 -10.29
N LYS A 51 5.79 0.72 -11.49
CA LYS A 51 5.85 -0.08 -12.73
C LYS A 51 7.21 -0.74 -12.96
N LYS A 52 8.28 -0.13 -12.44
CA LYS A 52 9.66 -0.65 -12.48
C LYS A 52 9.95 -1.67 -11.37
N GLY A 53 9.00 -1.93 -10.48
CA GLY A 53 9.13 -2.91 -9.39
C GLY A 53 9.80 -2.38 -8.12
N LYS A 54 10.05 -1.07 -8.03
CA LYS A 54 10.52 -0.46 -6.77
C LYS A 54 9.38 -0.46 -5.75
N VAL A 55 9.66 -0.98 -4.55
CA VAL A 55 8.72 -1.15 -3.45
C VAL A 55 8.99 -0.10 -2.37
N TYR A 56 7.92 0.50 -1.86
CA TYR A 56 7.92 1.40 -0.72
C TYR A 56 6.91 0.89 0.31
N LYS A 57 7.33 0.75 1.56
CA LYS A 57 6.50 0.21 2.65
C LYS A 57 6.25 1.30 3.69
N PHE A 58 5.07 1.31 4.29
CA PHE A 58 4.65 2.34 5.22
C PHE A 58 3.96 1.71 6.43
N ASP A 59 4.18 2.31 7.60
CA ASP A 59 3.61 1.87 8.88
C ASP A 59 2.16 2.34 9.08
N ASP A 60 1.75 3.39 8.36
CA ASP A 60 0.42 3.98 8.48
C ASP A 60 0.00 4.68 7.17
N LEU A 61 -1.30 4.92 6.99
CA LEU A 61 -1.88 5.49 5.77
C LEU A 61 -1.38 6.90 5.49
N ASN A 62 -1.27 7.75 6.51
CA ASN A 62 -0.77 9.12 6.35
C ASN A 62 0.69 9.14 5.86
N CYS A 63 1.52 8.21 6.31
CA CYS A 63 2.89 8.06 5.85
C CYS A 63 2.94 7.74 4.35
N MET A 64 2.07 6.85 3.89
CA MET A 64 1.93 6.50 2.48
C MET A 64 1.38 7.67 1.65
N LEU A 65 0.29 8.32 2.08
CA LEU A 65 -0.33 9.43 1.34
C LEU A 65 0.60 10.64 1.23
N ASN A 66 1.34 10.98 2.29
CA ASN A 66 2.33 12.05 2.24
C ASN A 66 3.42 11.77 1.19
N PHE A 67 3.90 10.53 1.10
CA PHE A 67 4.88 10.16 0.07
C PHE A 67 4.24 10.13 -1.32
N TYR A 68 3.04 9.55 -1.45
CA TYR A 68 2.29 9.44 -2.70
C TYR A 68 1.98 10.82 -3.33
N HIS A 69 1.79 11.85 -2.49
CA HIS A 69 1.56 13.24 -2.92
C HIS A 69 2.82 14.11 -2.97
N SER A 70 3.99 13.60 -2.60
CA SER A 70 5.23 14.38 -2.52
C SER A 70 5.84 14.76 -3.87
N GLY A 71 5.45 14.07 -4.95
CA GLY A 71 6.09 14.20 -6.27
C GLY A 71 7.45 13.49 -6.39
N PHE A 72 7.87 12.70 -5.39
CA PHE A 72 9.10 11.90 -5.47
C PHE A 72 9.02 10.80 -6.55
N GLU A 73 7.85 10.17 -6.69
CA GLU A 73 7.46 9.37 -7.85
C GLU A 73 6.16 9.98 -8.39
N GLU A 74 5.98 9.94 -9.70
CA GLU A 74 4.73 10.38 -10.31
C GLU A 74 3.61 9.39 -10.02
N ILE A 75 2.42 9.88 -9.65
CA ILE A 75 1.27 9.04 -9.32
C ILE A 75 1.00 7.95 -10.38
N PRO A 76 1.02 8.25 -11.70
CA PRO A 76 0.82 7.24 -12.73
C PRO A 76 1.87 6.14 -12.77
N ASP A 77 3.03 6.30 -12.13
CA ASP A 77 4.10 5.30 -12.11
C ASP A 77 3.93 4.22 -11.04
N PHE A 78 2.97 4.38 -10.13
CA PHE A 78 2.57 3.30 -9.24
C PHE A 78 1.70 2.27 -9.97
N LYS A 79 2.15 1.02 -9.98
CA LYS A 79 1.41 -0.12 -10.51
C LYS A 79 0.50 -0.76 -9.45
N PHE A 80 0.96 -0.77 -8.19
CA PHE A 80 0.17 -1.24 -7.05
C PHE A 80 0.16 -0.18 -5.96
N VAL A 81 -1.02 0.06 -5.40
CA VAL A 81 -1.26 0.98 -4.29
C VAL A 81 -2.06 0.18 -3.28
N GLN A 82 -1.39 -0.35 -2.26
CA GLN A 82 -1.95 -1.33 -1.35
C GLN A 82 -2.02 -0.80 0.08
N VAL A 83 -3.04 -1.23 0.82
CA VAL A 83 -3.22 -1.00 2.25
C VAL A 83 -3.59 -2.30 2.93
N ILE A 84 -3.31 -2.44 4.23
CA ILE A 84 -3.79 -3.60 4.99
C ILE A 84 -5.29 -3.48 5.27
N ASP A 85 -6.02 -4.57 5.03
CA ASP A 85 -7.37 -4.74 5.53
C ASP A 85 -7.33 -4.87 7.06
N PHE A 86 -7.92 -3.89 7.75
CA PHE A 86 -7.96 -3.83 9.21
C PHE A 86 -8.59 -5.08 9.83
N THR A 87 -9.54 -5.72 9.12
CA THR A 87 -10.23 -6.92 9.60
C THR A 87 -9.45 -8.21 9.36
N GLN A 88 -8.46 -8.17 8.47
CA GLN A 88 -7.61 -9.29 8.10
C GLN A 88 -6.14 -8.85 8.18
N PRO A 89 -5.53 -8.85 9.39
CA PRO A 89 -4.16 -8.37 9.59
C PRO A 89 -3.18 -8.94 8.55
N GLU A 90 -2.25 -8.11 8.09
CA GLU A 90 -1.25 -8.41 7.06
C GLU A 90 -1.77 -8.64 5.64
N LYS A 91 -3.09 -8.74 5.43
CA LYS A 91 -3.68 -8.87 4.10
C LYS A 91 -3.67 -7.52 3.38
N LEU A 92 -2.84 -7.42 2.34
CA LEU A 92 -2.84 -6.27 1.44
C LEU A 92 -4.01 -6.32 0.46
N ILE A 93 -4.74 -5.21 0.36
CA ILE A 93 -5.85 -4.97 -0.57
C ILE A 93 -5.56 -3.72 -1.42
N ASP A 94 -6.23 -3.58 -2.56
CA ASP A 94 -6.12 -2.38 -3.41
C ASP A 94 -6.73 -1.17 -2.69
N ALA A 95 -5.88 -0.18 -2.38
CA ALA A 95 -6.27 1.04 -1.68
C ALA A 95 -7.29 1.87 -2.48
N GLN A 96 -7.25 1.81 -3.80
CA GLN A 96 -8.15 2.60 -4.65
C GLN A 96 -9.58 2.05 -4.63
N GLN A 97 -9.75 0.78 -4.23
CA GLN A 97 -11.04 0.10 -4.14
C GLN A 97 -11.49 -0.13 -2.69
N ALA A 98 -10.62 0.17 -1.72
CA ALA A 98 -10.91 0.00 -0.30
C ALA A 98 -11.88 1.05 0.23
N TRP A 99 -12.50 0.71 1.36
CA TRP A 99 -13.31 1.61 2.18
C TRP A 99 -12.53 2.02 3.41
N TYR A 100 -12.74 3.24 3.88
CA TYR A 100 -11.99 3.81 4.98
C TYR A 100 -12.93 4.26 6.09
N ILE A 101 -12.53 4.06 7.34
CA ILE A 101 -13.15 4.74 8.47
C ILE A 101 -12.11 5.67 9.09
N LYS A 102 -12.44 6.97 9.17
CA LYS A 102 -11.69 7.95 9.93
C LYS A 102 -12.38 8.23 11.27
N SER A 103 -11.66 8.18 12.38
CA SER A 103 -12.18 8.50 13.71
C SER A 103 -11.09 8.89 14.70
N GLU A 104 -11.29 9.98 15.43
CA GLU A 104 -10.43 10.40 16.55
C GLU A 104 -10.35 9.35 17.68
N ASN A 105 -11.32 8.43 17.74
CA ASN A 105 -11.30 7.32 18.70
C ASN A 105 -10.39 6.16 18.25
N LEU A 106 -9.95 6.14 16.99
CA LEU A 106 -9.09 5.11 16.44
C LEU A 106 -7.61 5.48 16.63
N ARG A 107 -6.90 4.65 17.40
CA ARG A 107 -5.44 4.75 17.53
C ARG A 107 -4.75 4.00 16.40
N THR A 108 -3.81 4.67 15.75
CA THR A 108 -3.02 4.19 14.60
C THR A 108 -1.54 4.45 14.86
N PRO A 109 -0.60 3.71 14.23
CA PRO A 109 0.83 3.79 14.53
C PRO A 109 1.41 5.20 14.42
N MET A 110 0.95 5.96 13.41
CA MET A 110 1.41 7.32 13.13
C MET A 110 0.26 8.33 13.14
N ALA A 111 -0.79 8.07 13.93
CA ALA A 111 -1.93 8.96 14.16
C ALA A 111 -2.65 9.41 12.87
N SER A 112 -2.75 8.53 11.86
CA SER A 112 -3.64 8.78 10.72
C SER A 112 -5.12 8.80 11.11
N GLU A 113 -5.47 8.07 12.18
CA GLU A 113 -6.84 7.85 12.66
C GLU A 113 -7.73 7.14 11.64
N VAL A 114 -7.11 6.38 10.73
CA VAL A 114 -7.80 5.72 9.61
C VAL A 114 -7.53 4.22 9.59
N ALA A 115 -8.59 3.44 9.43
CA ALA A 115 -8.54 2.01 9.11
C ALA A 115 -9.10 1.77 7.70
N ALA A 116 -8.51 0.82 6.98
CA ALA A 116 -8.95 0.40 5.64
C ALA A 116 -9.66 -0.94 5.69
N PHE A 117 -10.62 -1.13 4.78
CA PHE A 117 -11.52 -2.27 4.74
C PHE A 117 -11.73 -2.71 3.29
N GLU A 118 -11.71 -4.01 3.05
CA GLU A 118 -11.89 -4.56 1.70
C GLU A 118 -13.31 -4.36 1.15
N THR A 119 -14.31 -4.40 2.01
CA THR A 119 -15.72 -4.26 1.63
C THR A 119 -16.42 -3.22 2.49
N GLU A 120 -17.46 -2.57 1.97
CA GLU A 120 -18.25 -1.61 2.74
C GLU A 120 -18.93 -2.30 3.94
N GLU A 121 -19.34 -3.55 3.78
CA GLU A 121 -19.99 -4.34 4.83
C GLU A 121 -19.09 -4.55 6.04
N SER A 122 -17.79 -4.80 5.83
CA SER A 122 -16.86 -5.00 6.94
C SER A 122 -16.59 -3.73 7.75
N THR A 123 -16.98 -2.55 7.24
CA THR A 123 -16.91 -1.28 7.97
C THR A 123 -17.98 -1.12 9.04
N GLN A 124 -19.14 -1.77 8.89
CA GLN A 124 -20.35 -1.48 9.67
C GLN A 124 -20.17 -1.58 11.20
N PRO A 125 -19.51 -2.62 11.75
CA PRO A 125 -19.29 -2.72 13.19
C PRO A 125 -18.46 -1.53 13.72
N PHE A 126 -17.40 -1.18 12.98
CA PHE A 126 -16.40 -0.20 13.39
C PHE A 126 -16.88 1.24 13.20
N LYS A 127 -17.67 1.51 12.16
CA LYS A 127 -18.28 2.82 11.94
C LYS A 127 -19.11 3.23 13.16
N LYS A 128 -19.93 2.30 13.67
CA LYS A 128 -20.75 2.52 14.86
C LYS A 128 -19.93 2.58 16.13
N GLU A 129 -19.01 1.62 16.33
CA GLU A 129 -18.19 1.52 17.54
C GLU A 129 -17.32 2.76 17.74
N TRP A 130 -16.68 3.25 16.69
CA TRP A 130 -15.74 4.36 16.77
C TRP A 130 -16.39 5.72 16.52
N ASN A 131 -17.69 5.77 16.25
CA ASN A 131 -18.36 6.99 15.76
C ASN A 131 -17.61 7.59 14.54
N GLY A 132 -17.18 6.73 13.63
CA GLY A 132 -16.29 7.08 12.54
C GLY A 132 -17.01 7.52 11.27
N VAL A 133 -16.30 8.27 10.44
CA VAL A 133 -16.77 8.71 9.12
C VAL A 133 -16.30 7.72 8.07
N LEU A 134 -17.24 7.16 7.32
CA LEU A 134 -16.95 6.31 6.16
C LEU A 134 -16.45 7.19 5.01
N MET A 135 -15.36 6.80 4.38
CA MET A 135 -14.71 7.52 3.29
C MET A 135 -14.29 6.57 2.17
N SER A 136 -14.36 7.06 0.94
CA SER A 136 -13.78 6.46 -0.25
C SER A 136 -12.32 6.90 -0.45
N TRP A 137 -11.63 6.29 -1.41
CA TRP A 137 -10.26 6.67 -1.79
C TRP A 137 -10.13 8.16 -2.14
N GLY A 138 -11.04 8.72 -2.95
CA GLY A 138 -10.97 10.14 -3.33
C GLY A 138 -11.13 11.09 -2.14
N GLU A 139 -12.00 10.73 -1.19
CA GLU A 139 -12.22 11.51 0.03
C GLU A 139 -11.02 11.43 0.97
N ILE A 140 -10.44 10.24 1.15
CA ILE A 140 -9.29 10.08 2.05
C ILE A 140 -8.04 10.77 1.52
N GLN A 141 -7.79 10.74 0.21
CA GLN A 141 -6.69 11.51 -0.38
C GLN A 141 -6.82 13.01 -0.10
N THR A 142 -8.04 13.55 -0.12
CA THR A 142 -8.28 14.98 0.14
C THR A 142 -8.03 15.36 1.60
N GLN A 143 -8.13 14.42 2.53
CA GLN A 143 -7.84 14.65 3.96
C GLN A 143 -6.34 14.84 4.24
N PHE A 144 -5.45 14.38 3.34
CA PHE A 144 -4.00 14.37 3.52
C PHE A 144 -3.26 15.09 2.38
N LYS A 145 -3.94 15.94 1.61
CA LYS A 145 -3.37 16.79 0.57
C LYS A 145 -2.96 18.16 1.09
#